data_AF-A0A2D4T7I8-F1
#
_entry.id   AF-A0A2D4T7I8-F1
#
_cell.length_a   1.000
_cell.length_b   1.000
_cell.length_c   1.000
_cell.angle_alpha   90.00
_cell.angle_beta   90.00
_cell.angle_gamma   90.00
#
_symmetry.space_group_name_H-M   'P 1'
#
loop_
_entity.id
_entity.type
_entity.pdbx_description
1 polymer ?
#
loop_
_entity_poly.entity_id
_entity_poly.type
_entity_poly.pdbx_seq_one_letter_code
_entity_poly.pdbx_strand_id
1 'polypeptide(L)'
;MRRGSSTDKSAVRQAAITAVCALIWGALSPTLLAQPEAMGADCGCLWGGSFSEVAPATDLIVIGEVRSIKGNAVDLVPEQVLKGAFWLDTLRVWMQTRDYCRPPASHFPAGSRWIMALSEIRKVPEDGFNPSTPNQSFGRPFDYTLSSCGGYWLRVQGKTATGNLVPGMPRFYHEPDMSPVLVDLVEGYIKGTVSSDVLTEASRERPEAVNELILDTRTFLRGQADWLPDDASVEPAEEAVVAP
;
A
#
# COMPACT_ATOMS: atom_id res chain seq x y z
N MET A 1 63.69 -58.62 -42.67
CA MET A 1 65.03 -59.17 -42.42
C MET A 1 65.71 -58.32 -41.35
N ARG A 2 66.08 -58.96 -40.23
CA ARG A 2 67.09 -58.62 -39.19
C ARG A 2 67.20 -57.19 -38.61
N ARG A 3 67.06 -57.16 -37.27
CA ARG A 3 67.93 -56.62 -36.20
C ARG A 3 68.26 -55.11 -36.23
N GLY A 4 68.29 -54.41 -35.10
CA GLY A 4 68.30 -54.88 -33.73
C GLY A 4 68.33 -53.75 -32.71
N SER A 5 68.15 -54.18 -31.46
CA SER A 5 68.37 -53.50 -30.19
C SER A 5 69.78 -52.93 -30.04
N SER A 6 69.94 -51.83 -29.28
CA SER A 6 70.77 -51.85 -28.07
C SER A 6 70.60 -50.58 -27.24
N THR A 7 70.43 -50.81 -25.95
CA THR A 7 70.43 -49.91 -24.79
C THR A 7 71.83 -49.36 -24.45
N ASP A 8 71.90 -48.20 -23.81
CA ASP A 8 72.75 -47.94 -22.61
C ASP A 8 72.34 -46.59 -21.98
N LYS A 9 71.71 -46.59 -20.78
CA LYS A 9 72.28 -46.62 -19.41
C LYS A 9 72.93 -45.31 -18.94
N SER A 10 72.25 -44.71 -17.95
CA SER A 10 72.73 -44.16 -16.67
C SER A 10 73.85 -43.11 -16.70
N ALA A 11 73.89 -42.05 -15.91
CA ALA A 11 73.27 -41.68 -14.64
C ALA A 11 73.22 -40.13 -14.63
N VAL A 12 72.41 -39.47 -13.81
CA VAL A 12 72.83 -38.80 -12.56
C VAL A 12 71.52 -38.16 -12.05
N ARG A 13 70.85 -38.78 -11.08
CA ARG A 13 70.78 -38.36 -9.66
C ARG A 13 70.42 -36.88 -9.41
N GLN A 14 69.25 -36.72 -8.78
CA GLN A 14 68.96 -35.80 -7.66
C GLN A 14 68.96 -34.29 -8.02
N ALA A 15 68.05 -33.43 -7.56
CA ALA A 15 67.06 -33.51 -6.51
C ALA A 15 65.97 -32.48 -6.83
N ALA A 16 64.73 -32.82 -6.50
CA ALA A 16 63.70 -31.83 -6.23
C ALA A 16 64.13 -30.99 -5.01
N ILE A 17 63.98 -29.66 -5.07
CA ILE A 17 63.61 -28.73 -3.99
C ILE A 17 63.68 -27.29 -4.54
N THR A 18 62.49 -26.72 -4.75
CA THR A 18 62.04 -25.31 -4.55
C THR A 18 62.88 -24.13 -5.07
N ALA A 19 62.24 -23.22 -5.83
CA ALA A 19 61.88 -21.89 -5.30
C ALA A 19 61.04 -21.04 -6.28
N VAL A 20 59.78 -20.82 -5.88
CA VAL A 20 59.13 -19.50 -5.77
C VAL A 20 59.25 -18.55 -6.97
N CYS A 21 58.21 -18.52 -7.81
CA CYS A 21 57.75 -17.34 -8.54
C CYS A 21 56.39 -17.63 -9.22
N ALA A 22 55.32 -17.80 -8.43
CA ALA A 22 53.93 -17.66 -8.89
C ALA A 22 52.98 -17.79 -7.68
N LEU A 23 52.97 -16.78 -6.82
CA LEU A 23 51.99 -16.68 -5.73
C LEU A 23 51.33 -15.29 -5.75
N ILE A 24 50.87 -14.83 -6.92
CA ILE A 24 49.98 -13.67 -7.03
C ILE A 24 49.06 -13.86 -8.25
N TRP A 25 47.93 -14.53 -8.06
CA TRP A 25 46.63 -14.22 -8.68
C TRP A 25 45.59 -15.29 -8.28
N GLY A 26 45.42 -15.45 -6.97
CA GLY A 26 44.28 -16.15 -6.40
C GLY A 26 43.16 -15.14 -6.16
N ALA A 27 42.23 -15.05 -7.12
CA ALA A 27 40.83 -14.67 -6.97
C ALA A 27 40.45 -13.79 -5.75
N LEU A 28 40.65 -12.48 -5.86
CA LEU A 28 39.79 -11.50 -5.20
C LEU A 28 38.59 -11.27 -6.13
N SER A 29 37.68 -12.24 -6.18
CA SER A 29 36.31 -11.94 -6.58
C SER A 29 35.68 -11.26 -5.38
N PRO A 30 35.28 -9.98 -5.44
CA PRO A 30 34.33 -9.48 -4.47
C PRO A 30 33.07 -10.33 -4.67
N THR A 31 32.83 -11.26 -3.75
CA THR A 31 31.48 -11.75 -3.50
C THR A 31 30.64 -10.50 -3.31
N LEU A 32 29.90 -10.15 -4.37
CA LEU A 32 28.79 -9.24 -4.31
C LEU A 32 27.83 -9.89 -3.32
N LEU A 33 27.98 -9.54 -2.04
CA LEU A 33 26.95 -9.74 -1.05
C LEU A 33 25.79 -8.90 -1.58
N ALA A 34 24.90 -9.56 -2.33
CA ALA A 34 23.55 -9.07 -2.54
C ALA A 34 22.99 -8.83 -1.14
N GLN A 35 23.02 -7.57 -0.72
CA GLN A 35 22.39 -7.11 0.50
C GLN A 35 20.90 -7.43 0.34
N PRO A 36 20.28 -8.30 1.16
CA PRO A 36 18.83 -8.41 1.21
C PRO A 36 18.29 -7.22 2.02
N GLU A 37 18.62 -6.00 1.63
CA GLU A 37 18.10 -4.78 2.25
C GLU A 37 16.88 -4.30 1.47
N ALA A 38 15.81 -5.08 1.56
CA ALA A 38 14.42 -4.65 1.34
C ALA A 38 13.43 -5.76 1.77
N MET A 39 13.69 -6.49 2.87
CA MET A 39 12.73 -7.42 3.45
C MET A 39 11.74 -6.67 4.36
N GLY A 40 10.97 -5.76 3.76
CA GLY A 40 9.63 -5.41 4.25
C GLY A 40 8.58 -6.31 3.58
N ALA A 41 8.91 -7.58 3.37
CA ALA A 41 8.18 -8.50 2.52
C ALA A 41 8.00 -9.85 3.23
N ASP A 42 7.06 -9.92 4.17
CA ASP A 42 6.53 -11.22 4.65
C ASP A 42 5.65 -11.92 3.58
N CYS A 43 5.53 -11.32 2.40
CA CYS A 43 4.84 -11.89 1.25
C CYS A 43 5.67 -11.67 -0.02
N GLY A 44 5.89 -12.74 -0.79
CA GLY A 44 6.75 -12.78 -1.99
C GLY A 44 6.03 -12.46 -3.31
N CYS A 45 5.01 -11.61 -3.31
CA CYS A 45 4.29 -11.29 -4.55
C CYS A 45 4.98 -10.20 -5.38
N LEU A 46 4.72 -10.24 -6.69
CA LEU A 46 5.11 -9.16 -7.59
C LEU A 46 4.26 -7.91 -7.30
N TRP A 47 4.91 -6.75 -7.23
CA TRP A 47 4.21 -5.48 -7.08
C TRP A 47 3.30 -5.20 -8.29
N GLY A 48 2.01 -4.97 -8.02
CA GLY A 48 0.98 -4.77 -9.04
C GLY A 48 0.80 -3.32 -9.50
N GLY A 49 1.41 -2.34 -8.81
CA GLY A 49 1.26 -0.92 -9.11
C GLY A 49 0.52 -0.13 -8.03
N SER A 50 0.37 1.18 -8.30
CA SER A 50 -0.41 2.12 -7.49
C SER A 50 -1.92 1.85 -7.56
N PHE A 51 -2.72 2.52 -6.73
CA PHE A 51 -4.18 2.39 -6.72
C PHE A 51 -4.79 2.62 -8.09
N SER A 52 -4.35 3.67 -8.78
CA SER A 52 -4.84 3.95 -10.14
C SER A 52 -4.59 2.80 -11.12
N GLU A 53 -3.50 2.05 -10.95
CA GLU A 53 -3.14 0.93 -11.83
C GLU A 53 -3.87 -0.36 -11.46
N VAL A 54 -4.04 -0.66 -10.16
CA VAL A 54 -4.62 -1.93 -9.70
C VAL A 54 -6.13 -1.90 -9.55
N ALA A 55 -6.71 -0.77 -9.14
CA ALA A 55 -8.13 -0.68 -8.84
C ALA A 55 -9.05 -1.00 -10.04
N PRO A 56 -8.74 -0.61 -11.29
CA PRO A 56 -9.55 -0.98 -12.44
C PRO A 56 -9.67 -2.50 -12.66
N ALA A 57 -8.77 -3.32 -12.11
CA ALA A 57 -8.81 -4.78 -12.25
C ALA A 57 -9.58 -5.50 -11.14
N THR A 58 -9.99 -4.82 -10.06
CA THR A 58 -10.66 -5.46 -8.91
C THR A 58 -12.16 -5.65 -9.13
N ASP A 59 -12.79 -6.53 -8.34
CA ASP A 59 -14.23 -6.82 -8.47
C ASP A 59 -15.11 -5.69 -7.88
N LEU A 60 -14.68 -5.10 -6.77
CA LEU A 60 -15.40 -4.05 -6.04
C LEU A 60 -14.46 -2.90 -5.67
N ILE A 61 -14.92 -1.66 -5.79
CA ILE A 61 -14.26 -0.49 -5.17
C ILE A 61 -15.29 0.24 -4.32
N VAL A 62 -14.96 0.48 -3.06
CA VAL A 62 -15.89 1.02 -2.07
C VAL A 62 -15.20 2.05 -1.19
N ILE A 63 -15.96 3.07 -0.79
CA ILE A 63 -15.64 3.95 0.34
C ILE A 63 -16.42 3.44 1.54
N GLY A 64 -15.76 3.20 2.66
CA GLY A 64 -16.44 2.73 3.86
C GLY A 64 -15.67 2.98 5.14
N GLU A 65 -16.41 2.97 6.24
CA GLU A 65 -15.88 3.06 7.59
C GLU A 65 -15.71 1.67 8.19
N VAL A 66 -14.58 1.44 8.87
CA VAL A 66 -14.36 0.21 9.62
C VAL A 66 -15.21 0.22 10.88
N ARG A 67 -16.20 -0.68 10.94
CA ARG A 67 -17.07 -0.82 12.11
C ARG A 67 -16.45 -1.68 13.20
N SER A 68 -15.85 -2.80 12.81
CA SER A 68 -15.27 -3.73 13.78
C SER A 68 -14.20 -4.62 13.16
N ILE A 69 -13.30 -5.11 14.00
CA ILE A 69 -12.30 -6.12 13.65
C ILE A 69 -12.66 -7.42 14.38
N LYS A 70 -12.67 -8.54 13.66
CA LYS A 70 -12.98 -9.88 14.19
C LYS A 70 -11.91 -10.86 13.71
N GLY A 71 -10.95 -11.16 14.58
CA GLY A 71 -9.82 -11.99 14.19
C GLY A 71 -9.00 -11.32 13.09
N ASN A 72 -8.82 -12.00 11.95
CA ASN A 72 -8.20 -11.40 10.77
C ASN A 72 -9.20 -10.77 9.77
N ALA A 73 -10.46 -10.53 10.16
CA ALA A 73 -11.43 -9.88 9.29
C ALA A 73 -11.73 -8.46 9.77
N VAL A 74 -12.01 -7.58 8.81
CA VAL A 74 -12.51 -6.22 9.03
C VAL A 74 -13.91 -6.13 8.45
N ASP A 75 -14.86 -5.69 9.26
CA ASP A 75 -16.24 -5.42 8.84
C ASP A 75 -16.38 -3.92 8.55
N LEU A 76 -16.64 -3.57 7.29
CA LEU A 76 -16.86 -2.21 6.82
C LEU A 76 -18.35 -1.91 6.66
N VAL A 77 -18.75 -0.67 6.96
CA VAL A 77 -20.02 -0.11 6.54
C VAL A 77 -19.78 0.64 5.22
N PRO A 78 -20.32 0.15 4.09
CA PRO A 78 -20.15 0.82 2.81
C PRO A 78 -20.92 2.15 2.82
N GLU A 79 -20.22 3.25 2.54
CA GLU A 79 -20.81 4.57 2.35
C GLU A 79 -21.16 4.81 0.88
N GLN A 80 -20.27 4.38 -0.02
CA GLN A 80 -20.43 4.55 -1.46
C GLN A 80 -19.70 3.44 -2.22
N VAL A 81 -20.36 2.86 -3.22
CA VAL A 81 -19.73 1.92 -4.17
C VAL A 81 -19.27 2.71 -5.40
N LEU A 82 -17.96 2.74 -5.64
CA LEU A 82 -17.34 3.45 -6.77
C LEU A 82 -17.29 2.58 -8.03
N LYS A 83 -17.16 1.26 -7.86
CA LYS A 83 -17.15 0.27 -8.94
C LYS A 83 -17.68 -1.06 -8.42
N GLY A 84 -18.40 -1.80 -9.26
CA GLY A 84 -18.98 -3.09 -8.92
C GLY A 84 -20.38 -2.94 -8.34
N ALA A 85 -20.90 -4.01 -7.74
CA ALA A 85 -22.22 -4.03 -7.15
C ALA A 85 -22.18 -4.69 -5.78
N PHE A 86 -22.72 -4.01 -4.76
CA PHE A 86 -22.80 -4.51 -3.41
C PHE A 86 -24.06 -4.00 -2.73
N TRP A 87 -24.76 -4.87 -1.99
CA TRP A 87 -26.14 -4.61 -1.53
C TRP A 87 -26.35 -4.85 -0.03
N LEU A 88 -25.33 -5.31 0.69
CA LEU A 88 -25.45 -5.60 2.12
C LEU A 88 -25.05 -4.38 2.95
N ASP A 89 -25.58 -4.28 4.17
CA ASP A 89 -25.27 -3.19 5.09
C ASP A 89 -23.84 -3.28 5.67
N THR A 90 -23.20 -4.44 5.55
CA THR A 90 -21.87 -4.68 6.08
C THR A 90 -21.08 -5.57 5.13
N LEU A 91 -19.89 -5.09 4.78
CA LEU A 91 -18.94 -5.74 3.89
C LEU A 91 -17.83 -6.36 4.74
N ARG A 92 -17.62 -7.67 4.64
CA ARG A 92 -16.51 -8.34 5.32
C ARG A 92 -15.31 -8.48 4.38
N VAL A 93 -14.18 -7.96 4.83
CA VAL A 93 -12.89 -8.08 4.14
C VAL A 93 -11.94 -8.93 4.99
N TRP A 94 -11.49 -10.04 4.43
CA TRP A 94 -10.53 -10.94 5.06
C TRP A 94 -9.10 -10.47 4.82
N MET A 95 -8.40 -10.18 5.90
CA MET A 95 -7.05 -9.61 5.94
C MET A 95 -6.00 -10.71 6.14
N GLN A 96 -4.79 -10.34 6.58
CA GLN A 96 -3.64 -11.24 6.72
C GLN A 96 -3.98 -12.53 7.48
N THR A 97 -3.70 -13.64 6.83
CA THR A 97 -3.53 -14.95 7.46
C THR A 97 -2.54 -15.72 6.59
N ARG A 98 -1.60 -16.41 7.22
CA ARG A 98 -0.50 -17.09 6.51
C ARG A 98 0.15 -16.15 5.47
N ASP A 99 0.60 -16.72 4.35
CA ASP A 99 1.35 -16.02 3.31
C ASP A 99 0.46 -15.62 2.12
N TYR A 100 -0.83 -15.36 2.34
CA TYR A 100 -1.77 -14.96 1.27
C TYR A 100 -1.64 -13.50 0.82
N CYS A 101 -0.56 -12.81 1.20
CA CYS A 101 -0.26 -11.48 0.70
C CYS A 101 -1.37 -10.45 0.93
N ARG A 102 -1.85 -10.39 2.17
CA ARG A 102 -2.89 -9.45 2.60
C ARG A 102 -2.35 -8.62 3.76
N PRO A 103 -2.73 -7.33 3.86
CA PRO A 103 -2.28 -6.50 4.98
C PRO A 103 -2.90 -6.99 6.30
N PRO A 104 -2.26 -6.76 7.46
CA PRO A 104 -2.84 -7.07 8.76
C PRO A 104 -4.08 -6.21 9.03
N ALA A 105 -5.06 -6.79 9.73
CA ALA A 105 -6.29 -6.08 10.10
C ALA A 105 -6.03 -4.86 11.01
N SER A 106 -4.93 -4.86 11.77
CA SER A 106 -4.53 -3.74 12.64
C SER A 106 -4.20 -2.45 11.88
N HIS A 107 -3.90 -2.52 10.58
CA HIS A 107 -3.72 -1.32 9.74
C HIS A 107 -5.03 -0.55 9.51
N PHE A 108 -6.18 -1.18 9.79
CA PHE A 108 -7.51 -0.63 9.55
C PHE A 108 -8.29 -0.56 10.88
N PRO A 109 -7.94 0.37 11.78
CA PRO A 109 -8.57 0.46 13.10
C PRO A 109 -10.06 0.83 13.00
N ALA A 110 -10.87 0.43 13.98
CA ALA A 110 -12.29 0.81 14.04
C ALA A 110 -12.47 2.35 14.03
N GLY A 111 -13.49 2.83 13.33
CA GLY A 111 -13.78 4.26 13.12
C GLY A 111 -12.95 4.92 12.00
N SER A 112 -12.02 4.21 11.37
CA SER A 112 -11.25 4.75 10.24
C SER A 112 -11.98 4.53 8.91
N ARG A 113 -11.84 5.50 7.99
CA ARG A 113 -12.49 5.51 6.67
C ARG A 113 -11.48 5.23 5.57
N TRP A 114 -11.86 4.42 4.59
CA TRP A 114 -10.97 3.96 3.53
C TRP A 114 -11.68 3.86 2.19
N ILE A 115 -10.94 4.11 1.12
CA ILE A 115 -11.26 3.60 -0.22
C ILE A 115 -10.52 2.27 -0.37
N MET A 116 -11.22 1.20 -0.71
CA MET A 116 -10.62 -0.12 -0.90
C MET A 116 -10.97 -0.69 -2.27
N ALA A 117 -9.96 -1.19 -2.98
CA ALA A 117 -10.09 -1.98 -4.19
C ALA A 117 -10.00 -3.48 -3.81
N LEU A 118 -11.13 -4.18 -3.91
CA LEU A 118 -11.36 -5.48 -3.29
C LEU A 118 -11.58 -6.57 -4.33
N SER A 119 -11.02 -7.74 -4.05
CA SER A 119 -11.22 -8.95 -4.85
C SER A 119 -12.16 -9.92 -4.14
N GLU A 120 -13.14 -10.44 -4.86
CA GLU A 120 -14.13 -11.38 -4.34
C GLU A 120 -13.51 -12.78 -4.19
N ILE A 121 -13.82 -13.45 -3.09
CA ILE A 121 -13.42 -14.85 -2.87
C ILE A 121 -14.35 -15.75 -3.68
N ARG A 122 -13.85 -16.26 -4.81
CA ARG A 122 -14.59 -17.26 -5.61
C ARG A 122 -14.27 -18.70 -5.24
N LYS A 123 -13.04 -18.95 -4.75
CA LYS A 123 -12.57 -20.28 -4.34
C LYS A 123 -11.78 -20.16 -3.04
N VAL A 124 -12.11 -21.02 -2.08
CA VAL A 124 -11.38 -21.14 -0.82
C VAL A 124 -10.43 -22.35 -0.93
N PRO A 125 -9.15 -22.21 -0.56
CA PRO A 125 -8.22 -23.35 -0.45
C PRO A 125 -8.73 -24.41 0.55
N GLU A 126 -8.39 -25.68 0.34
CA GLU A 126 -8.82 -26.77 1.24
C GLU A 126 -8.38 -26.56 2.68
N ASP A 127 -7.20 -25.97 2.87
CA ASP A 127 -6.64 -25.63 4.17
C ASP A 127 -7.05 -24.23 4.65
N GLY A 128 -7.96 -23.53 3.97
CA GLY A 128 -8.34 -22.13 4.22
C GLY A 128 -8.96 -21.85 5.60
N PHE A 129 -9.23 -22.89 6.38
CA PHE A 129 -9.68 -22.79 7.77
C PHE A 129 -8.92 -23.80 8.65
N ASN A 130 -8.48 -23.36 9.81
CA ASN A 130 -7.82 -24.21 10.81
C ASN A 130 -8.67 -24.23 12.09
N PRO A 131 -9.24 -25.39 12.49
CA PRO A 131 -10.04 -25.52 13.71
C PRO A 131 -9.30 -25.11 14.99
N SER A 132 -7.96 -25.20 15.01
CA SER A 132 -7.14 -24.81 16.16
C SER A 132 -6.94 -23.30 16.28
N THR A 133 -7.22 -22.52 15.22
CA THR A 133 -7.16 -21.06 15.21
C THR A 133 -8.44 -20.48 14.59
N PRO A 134 -9.61 -20.63 15.24
CA PRO A 134 -10.91 -20.35 14.63
C PRO A 134 -11.15 -18.88 14.30
N ASN A 135 -10.38 -17.97 14.91
CA ASN A 135 -10.39 -16.53 14.63
C ASN A 135 -9.50 -16.14 13.43
N GLN A 136 -8.84 -17.09 12.77
CA GLN A 136 -8.05 -16.86 11.57
C GLN A 136 -8.58 -17.72 10.42
N SER A 137 -8.94 -17.08 9.31
CA SER A 137 -9.43 -17.78 8.12
C SER A 137 -9.06 -17.06 6.84
N PHE A 138 -8.92 -17.82 5.76
CA PHE A 138 -8.84 -17.30 4.40
C PHE A 138 -10.09 -16.49 4.03
N GLY A 139 -11.25 -16.88 4.58
CA GLY A 139 -12.55 -16.32 4.29
C GLY A 139 -13.48 -17.31 3.60
N ARG A 140 -14.65 -16.82 3.21
CA ARG A 140 -15.74 -17.63 2.64
C ARG A 140 -16.04 -17.17 1.22
N PRO A 141 -16.64 -18.04 0.37
CA PRO A 141 -17.11 -17.60 -0.94
C PRO A 141 -18.00 -16.36 -0.84
N PHE A 142 -17.85 -15.44 -1.79
CA PHE A 142 -18.57 -14.16 -1.89
C PHE A 142 -18.24 -13.10 -0.81
N ASP A 143 -17.38 -13.41 0.17
CA ASP A 143 -16.71 -12.37 0.97
C ASP A 143 -15.55 -11.76 0.14
N TYR A 144 -14.90 -10.72 0.66
CA TYR A 144 -13.84 -10.00 -0.06
C TYR A 144 -12.48 -10.11 0.60
N THR A 145 -11.45 -9.77 -0.17
CA THR A 145 -10.05 -9.76 0.27
C THR A 145 -9.38 -8.49 -0.22
N LEU A 146 -8.32 -8.10 0.50
CA LEU A 146 -7.48 -6.96 0.15
C LEU A 146 -6.05 -7.45 -0.07
N SER A 147 -5.46 -7.08 -1.20
CA SER A 147 -4.10 -7.49 -1.57
C SER A 147 -3.08 -6.47 -1.05
N SER A 148 -1.97 -6.93 -0.47
CA SER A 148 -0.83 -6.08 -0.11
C SER A 148 0.14 -5.86 -1.29
N CYS A 149 -0.13 -6.46 -2.45
CA CYS A 149 0.74 -6.47 -3.63
C CYS A 149 0.49 -5.26 -4.54
N GLY A 150 0.26 -4.08 -3.97
CA GLY A 150 -0.11 -2.88 -4.71
C GLY A 150 -0.72 -1.83 -3.80
N GLY A 151 -1.04 -0.67 -4.36
CA GLY A 151 -1.83 0.37 -3.69
C GLY A 151 -3.32 0.02 -3.65
N TYR A 152 -3.75 -1.03 -2.97
CA TYR A 152 -5.17 -1.45 -2.99
C TYR A 152 -6.08 -0.67 -2.05
N TRP A 153 -5.55 0.25 -1.25
CA TRP A 153 -6.34 1.06 -0.33
C TRP A 153 -5.80 2.49 -0.22
N LEU A 154 -6.71 3.41 0.11
CA LEU A 154 -6.41 4.81 0.39
C LEU A 154 -7.12 5.22 1.68
N ARG A 155 -6.43 5.96 2.54
CA ARG A 155 -7.00 6.49 3.77
C ARG A 155 -7.85 7.72 3.46
N VAL A 156 -9.06 7.78 4.01
CA VAL A 156 -9.98 8.90 3.80
C VAL A 156 -10.05 9.77 5.05
N GLN A 157 -9.86 11.08 4.86
CA GLN A 157 -10.06 12.09 5.88
C GLN A 157 -10.96 13.20 5.30
N GLY A 158 -12.15 13.37 5.89
CA GLY A 158 -13.16 14.28 5.36
C GLY A 158 -13.56 13.92 3.92
N LYS A 159 -13.22 14.80 2.97
CA LYS A 159 -13.46 14.64 1.52
C LYS A 159 -12.17 14.37 0.73
N THR A 160 -11.08 14.04 1.40
CA THR A 160 -9.78 13.78 0.77
C THR A 160 -9.28 12.38 1.06
N ALA A 161 -8.50 11.83 0.14
CA ALA A 161 -7.86 10.54 0.23
C ALA A 161 -6.33 10.67 0.11
N THR A 162 -5.60 9.86 0.87
CA THR A 162 -4.14 9.75 0.86
C THR A 162 -3.72 8.28 0.76
N GLY A 163 -2.58 8.00 0.14
CA GLY A 163 -2.03 6.65 0.00
C GLY A 163 -1.30 6.46 -1.32
N ASN A 164 -0.92 5.23 -1.67
CA ASN A 164 -0.25 4.96 -2.94
C ASN A 164 -1.25 5.06 -4.12
N LEU A 165 -1.56 6.30 -4.53
CA LEU A 165 -2.65 6.62 -5.47
C LEU A 165 -2.21 6.55 -6.94
N VAL A 166 -1.06 7.14 -7.28
CA VAL A 166 -0.65 7.42 -8.67
C VAL A 166 0.61 6.65 -9.08
N PRO A 167 0.84 6.46 -10.39
CA PRO A 167 2.00 5.72 -10.88
C PRO A 167 3.33 6.34 -10.40
N GLY A 168 4.34 5.49 -10.20
CA GLY A 168 5.67 5.92 -9.79
C GLY A 168 5.86 6.13 -8.28
N MET A 169 4.80 5.99 -7.47
CA MET A 169 4.92 6.01 -6.01
C MET A 169 5.67 4.77 -5.49
N PRO A 170 6.58 4.92 -4.50
CA PRO A 170 7.36 3.81 -3.98
C PRO A 170 6.51 2.67 -3.39
N ARG A 171 6.85 1.43 -3.74
CA ARG A 171 6.21 0.17 -3.27
C ARG A 171 6.04 0.08 -1.75
N PHE A 172 7.03 0.55 -0.98
CA PHE A 172 7.11 0.31 0.46
C PHE A 172 6.38 1.36 1.31
N TYR A 173 5.87 2.41 0.66
CA TYR A 173 5.17 3.51 1.32
C TYR A 173 3.67 3.37 1.05
N HIS A 174 2.95 2.81 2.02
CA HIS A 174 1.48 2.81 2.00
C HIS A 174 0.90 4.19 2.36
N GLU A 175 1.71 5.05 2.97
CA GLU A 175 1.46 6.47 3.21
C GLU A 175 2.64 7.28 2.64
N PRO A 176 2.73 7.45 1.30
CA PRO A 176 3.77 8.27 0.69
C PRO A 176 3.53 9.76 0.99
N ASP A 177 4.61 10.56 0.99
CA ASP A 177 4.49 12.01 1.03
C ASP A 177 3.81 12.50 -0.25
N MET A 178 2.54 12.90 -0.09
CA MET A 178 1.69 13.39 -1.18
C MET A 178 0.67 14.38 -0.64
N SER A 179 0.17 15.24 -1.52
CA SER A 179 -0.97 16.08 -1.19
C SER A 179 -2.26 15.23 -1.11
N PRO A 180 -3.12 15.43 -0.10
CA PRO A 180 -4.43 14.79 -0.07
C PRO A 180 -5.26 15.15 -1.32
N VAL A 181 -5.78 14.13 -1.99
CA VAL A 181 -6.57 14.27 -3.24
C VAL A 181 -8.05 14.20 -2.92
N LEU A 182 -8.88 14.99 -3.59
CA LEU A 182 -10.33 14.95 -3.40
C LEU A 182 -10.91 13.58 -3.78
N VAL A 183 -11.79 13.05 -2.94
CA VAL A 183 -12.48 11.78 -3.18
C VAL A 183 -13.23 11.81 -4.52
N ASP A 184 -13.87 12.93 -4.85
CA ASP A 184 -14.59 13.12 -6.12
C ASP A 184 -13.67 13.00 -7.35
N LEU A 185 -12.39 13.38 -7.24
CA LEU A 185 -11.41 13.19 -8.32
C LEU A 185 -11.04 11.72 -8.49
N VAL A 186 -10.88 10.99 -7.37
CA VAL A 186 -10.64 9.54 -7.40
C VAL A 186 -11.83 8.80 -8.00
N GLU A 187 -13.06 9.18 -7.62
CA GLU A 187 -14.29 8.66 -8.21
C GLU A 187 -14.36 8.96 -9.72
N GLY A 188 -14.05 10.20 -10.13
CA GLY A 188 -14.01 10.58 -11.54
C GLY A 188 -13.00 9.75 -12.34
N TYR A 189 -11.84 9.44 -11.76
CA TYR A 189 -10.86 8.56 -12.38
C TYR A 189 -11.39 7.13 -12.55
N ILE A 190 -11.99 6.56 -11.49
CA ILE A 190 -12.58 5.21 -11.54
C ILE A 190 -13.68 5.11 -12.60
N LYS A 191 -14.48 6.17 -12.77
CA LYS A 191 -15.53 6.27 -13.79
C LYS A 191 -14.99 6.60 -15.19
N GLY A 192 -13.69 6.89 -15.34
CA GLY A 192 -13.06 7.26 -16.59
C GLY A 192 -13.35 8.69 -17.07
N THR A 193 -13.88 9.56 -16.21
CA THR A 193 -14.13 10.99 -16.54
C THR A 193 -12.90 11.87 -16.28
N VAL A 194 -11.95 11.40 -15.46
CA VAL A 194 -10.70 12.09 -15.12
C VAL A 194 -9.51 11.21 -15.53
N SER A 195 -8.47 11.80 -16.11
CA SER A 195 -7.25 11.07 -16.48
C SER A 195 -6.30 10.85 -15.30
N SER A 196 -5.39 9.89 -15.43
CA SER A 196 -4.32 9.66 -14.45
C SER A 196 -3.39 10.86 -14.26
N ASP A 197 -3.22 11.69 -15.28
CA ASP A 197 -2.36 12.88 -15.22
C ASP A 197 -2.93 13.93 -14.27
N VAL A 198 -4.26 14.08 -14.24
CA VAL A 198 -4.94 14.98 -13.29
C VAL A 198 -4.79 14.48 -11.86
N LEU A 199 -4.89 13.16 -11.64
CA LEU A 199 -4.59 12.59 -10.33
C LEU A 199 -3.13 12.81 -9.92
N THR A 200 -2.19 12.63 -10.85
CA THR A 200 -0.77 12.85 -10.62
C THR A 200 -0.51 14.29 -10.20
N GLU A 201 -1.06 15.26 -10.93
CA GLU A 201 -0.91 16.68 -10.59
C GLU A 201 -1.57 17.01 -9.24
N ALA A 202 -2.76 16.46 -8.96
CA ALA A 202 -3.45 16.66 -7.68
C ALA A 202 -2.70 16.05 -6.49
N SER A 203 -2.00 14.93 -6.71
CA SER A 203 -1.22 14.22 -5.71
C SER A 203 0.15 14.85 -5.44
N ARG A 204 0.63 15.70 -6.36
CA ARG A 204 1.96 16.31 -6.26
C ARG A 204 2.09 17.03 -4.92
N GLU A 205 3.22 16.83 -4.27
CA GLU A 205 3.54 17.52 -3.03
C GLU A 205 3.47 19.03 -3.25
N ARG A 206 2.74 19.72 -2.38
CA ARG A 206 2.62 21.17 -2.43
C ARG A 206 3.95 21.81 -2.00
N PRO A 207 4.36 22.92 -2.63
CA PRO A 207 5.48 23.70 -2.14
C PRO A 207 5.28 24.11 -0.67
N GLU A 208 6.37 24.13 0.11
CA GLU A 208 6.33 24.48 1.54
C GLU A 208 5.62 25.82 1.80
N ALA A 209 5.79 26.80 0.92
CA ALA A 209 5.14 28.11 1.00
C ALA A 209 3.60 28.03 1.06
N VAL A 210 2.98 27.02 0.44
CA VAL A 210 1.53 26.82 0.50
C VAL A 210 1.12 26.31 1.89
N ASN A 211 1.94 25.46 2.52
CA ASN A 211 1.71 24.98 3.88
C ASN A 211 1.83 26.12 4.88
N GLU A 212 2.83 27.00 4.73
CA GLU A 212 2.97 28.21 5.53
C GLU A 212 1.74 29.10 5.41
N LEU A 213 1.24 29.34 4.19
CA LEU A 213 0.04 30.14 3.96
C LEU A 213 -1.20 29.53 4.63
N ILE A 214 -1.36 28.20 4.60
CA ILE A 214 -2.47 27.51 5.28
C ILE A 214 -2.35 27.67 6.80
N LEU A 215 -1.16 27.54 7.36
CA LEU A 215 -0.94 27.72 8.80
C LEU A 215 -1.22 29.16 9.24
N ASP A 216 -0.78 30.13 8.45
CA ASP A 216 -1.06 31.55 8.69
C ASP A 216 -2.56 31.83 8.62
N THR A 217 -3.24 31.34 7.57
CA THR A 217 -4.70 31.46 7.44
C THR A 217 -5.44 30.81 8.62
N ARG A 218 -5.03 29.62 9.06
CA ARG A 218 -5.64 28.95 10.23
C ARG A 218 -5.41 29.72 11.52
N THR A 219 -4.23 30.32 11.67
CA THR A 219 -3.88 31.15 12.84
C THR A 219 -4.72 32.42 12.83
N PHE A 220 -4.83 33.09 11.68
CA PHE A 220 -5.69 34.25 11.48
C PHE A 220 -7.15 33.96 11.80
N LEU A 221 -7.73 32.89 11.25
CA LEU A 221 -9.13 32.50 11.51
C LEU A 221 -9.38 32.15 12.98
N ARG A 222 -8.41 31.52 13.66
CA ARG A 222 -8.51 31.26 15.11
C ARG A 222 -8.47 32.56 15.92
N GLY A 223 -7.63 33.51 15.53
CA GLY A 223 -7.55 34.83 16.18
C GLY A 223 -8.79 35.72 15.97
N GLN A 224 -9.65 35.39 15.00
CA GLN A 224 -10.93 36.07 14.79
C GLN A 224 -12.06 35.59 15.71
N ALA A 225 -11.89 34.45 16.40
CA ALA A 225 -12.92 33.95 17.31
C ALA A 225 -13.22 34.95 18.45
N ASP A 226 -12.22 35.73 18.87
CA ASP A 226 -12.35 36.76 19.92
C ASP A 226 -13.06 38.04 19.43
N TRP A 227 -13.33 38.17 18.12
CA TRP A 227 -13.96 39.35 17.50
C TRP A 227 -15.43 39.12 17.11
N LEU A 228 -15.92 37.89 17.25
CA LEU A 228 -17.34 37.59 17.08
C LEU A 228 -18.05 37.96 18.40
N PRO A 229 -19.08 38.82 18.37
CA PRO A 229 -19.87 39.08 19.55
C PRO A 229 -20.51 37.76 20.01
N ASP A 230 -20.47 37.47 21.31
CA ASP A 230 -21.22 36.35 21.87
C ASP A 230 -22.68 36.51 21.47
N ASP A 231 -23.30 35.43 20.95
CA ASP A 231 -24.68 35.35 20.45
C ASP A 231 -25.77 35.78 21.47
N ALA A 232 -25.40 36.29 22.64
CA ALA A 232 -26.27 36.86 23.65
C ALA A 232 -26.74 38.30 23.36
N SER A 233 -26.29 38.95 22.27
CA SER A 233 -26.60 40.37 22.00
C SER A 233 -27.44 40.63 20.74
N VAL A 234 -27.95 39.59 20.07
CA VAL A 234 -28.97 39.79 19.02
C VAL A 234 -30.30 40.07 19.70
N GLU A 235 -30.55 41.33 20.04
CA GLU A 235 -31.89 41.78 20.44
C GLU A 235 -32.88 41.49 19.29
N PRO A 236 -34.06 40.91 19.58
CA PRO A 236 -35.02 40.59 18.55
C PRO A 236 -35.53 41.90 17.94
N ALA A 237 -35.40 41.99 16.61
CA ALA A 237 -35.96 43.09 15.83
C ALA A 237 -37.46 43.22 16.14
N GLU A 238 -37.83 44.42 16.58
CA GLU A 238 -39.17 44.84 16.95
C GLU A 238 -40.17 44.51 15.81
N GLU A 239 -41.07 43.57 16.07
CA GLU A 239 -42.16 43.18 15.18
C GLU A 239 -43.07 44.40 14.97
N ALA A 240 -43.00 44.99 13.77
CA ALA A 240 -43.89 46.08 13.38
C ALA A 240 -45.34 45.58 13.35
N VAL A 241 -46.10 45.98 14.37
CA VAL A 241 -47.54 45.76 14.50
C VAL A 241 -48.25 46.43 13.32
N VAL A 242 -48.78 45.62 12.40
CA VAL A 242 -49.78 46.04 11.42
C VAL A 242 -51.16 45.66 11.99
N ALA A 243 -51.91 46.67 12.45
CA ALA A 243 -53.31 46.54 12.83
C ALA A 243 -54.22 46.94 11.64
N PRO A 244 -55.48 46.45 11.60
CA PRO A 244 -56.25 46.19 10.37
C PRO A 244 -56.76 47.43 9.62
#